data_AF-A0A2U1KMQ5-F1
#
_entry.id   AF-A0A2U1KMQ5-F1
#
_cell.length_a   1.000
_cell.length_b   1.000
_cell.length_c   1.000
_cell.angle_alpha   90.00
_cell.angle_beta   90.00
_cell.angle_gamma   90.00
#
_symmetry.space_group_name_H-M   'P 1'
#
loop_
_entity.id
_entity.type
_entity.pdbx_description
1 polymer ?
#
loop_
_entity_poly.entity_id
_entity_poly.type
_entity_poly.pdbx_seq_one_letter_code
_entity_poly.pdbx_strand_id
1 'polypeptide(L)'
;MAGGDDDRPTIMVTNDDGIEAPGLQALVRVLVSTNRYRVWVSAPHSEKSAVSHSITWSHDLTAKRTQITGATAFSVSGTPADCTSLGISKALFPSEPDLVDF
;
A
#
# COMPACT_ATOMS: atom_id res chain seq x y z
N MET A 1 13.87 -29.18 8.27
CA MET A 1 12.52 -28.63 8.49
C MET A 1 12.68 -27.16 8.91
N ALA A 2 12.73 -26.24 7.93
CA ALA A 2 12.59 -24.78 8.10
C ALA A 2 12.74 -24.10 6.72
N GLY A 3 11.85 -24.42 5.77
CA GLY A 3 11.62 -23.52 4.63
C GLY A 3 10.61 -22.50 5.11
N GLY A 4 11.08 -21.44 5.75
CA GLY A 4 10.24 -20.45 6.41
C GLY A 4 9.40 -19.68 5.40
N ASP A 5 8.33 -19.07 5.89
CA ASP A 5 7.43 -18.12 5.21
C ASP A 5 8.15 -16.91 4.54
N ASP A 6 9.48 -16.86 4.65
CA ASP A 6 10.41 -15.76 4.43
C ASP A 6 11.03 -15.70 3.02
N ASP A 7 10.89 -16.76 2.21
CA ASP A 7 11.43 -16.83 0.84
C ASP A 7 10.39 -16.44 -0.24
N ARG A 8 9.20 -15.98 0.19
CA ARG A 8 8.15 -15.56 -0.75
C ARG A 8 8.48 -14.18 -1.32
N PRO A 9 8.40 -13.99 -2.66
CA PRO A 9 8.56 -12.67 -3.25
C PRO A 9 7.50 -11.72 -2.69
N THR A 10 7.90 -10.49 -2.44
CA THR A 10 7.06 -9.43 -1.91
C THR A 10 6.50 -8.59 -3.04
N ILE A 11 5.18 -8.48 -3.10
CA ILE A 11 4.47 -7.60 -4.03
C ILE A 11 3.86 -6.43 -3.26
N MET A 12 4.13 -5.22 -3.72
CA MET A 12 3.46 -4.02 -3.23
C MET A 12 2.37 -3.61 -4.22
N VAL A 13 1.15 -3.42 -3.73
CA VAL A 13 0.01 -2.95 -4.49
C VAL A 13 -0.30 -1.51 -4.09
N THR A 14 -0.53 -0.64 -5.07
CA THR A 14 -0.97 0.75 -4.91
C THR A 14 -2.13 1.04 -5.86
N ASN A 15 -2.74 2.22 -5.75
CA ASN A 15 -3.70 2.77 -6.72
C ASN A 15 -3.86 4.29 -6.51
N ASP A 16 -4.69 4.93 -7.32
CA ASP A 16 -5.11 6.33 -7.19
C ASP A 16 -6.48 6.54 -6.52
N ASP A 17 -7.39 5.58 -6.67
CA ASP A 17 -8.74 5.62 -6.08
C ASP A 17 -8.77 5.57 -4.55
N GLY A 18 -7.75 4.94 -3.94
CA GLY A 18 -7.59 4.82 -2.49
C GLY A 18 -7.70 3.41 -1.94
N ILE A 19 -7.36 3.28 -0.66
CA ILE A 19 -7.18 1.99 0.02
C ILE A 19 -8.47 1.18 0.16
N GLU A 20 -9.61 1.86 0.18
CA GLU A 20 -10.94 1.22 0.26
C GLU A 20 -11.53 0.93 -1.14
N ALA A 21 -10.80 1.22 -2.22
CA ALA A 21 -11.29 1.00 -3.57
C ALA A 21 -11.61 -0.49 -3.80
N PRO A 22 -12.79 -0.83 -4.36
CA PRO A 22 -13.19 -2.22 -4.58
C PRO A 22 -12.19 -3.01 -5.44
N GLY A 23 -11.59 -2.36 -6.45
CA GLY A 23 -10.58 -2.97 -7.32
C GLY A 23 -9.32 -3.38 -6.56
N LEU A 24 -8.76 -2.47 -5.75
CA LEU A 24 -7.60 -2.73 -4.90
C LEU A 24 -7.89 -3.88 -3.92
N GLN A 25 -9.03 -3.82 -3.24
CA GLN A 25 -9.46 -4.84 -2.29
C GLN A 25 -9.62 -6.21 -2.95
N ALA A 26 -10.18 -6.27 -4.16
CA ALA A 26 -10.32 -7.51 -4.92
C ALA A 26 -8.96 -8.09 -5.33
N LEU A 27 -8.05 -7.26 -5.86
CA LEU A 27 -6.71 -7.68 -6.25
C LEU A 27 -5.92 -8.25 -5.07
N VAL A 28 -5.91 -7.53 -3.94
CA VAL A 28 -5.21 -7.97 -2.73
C VAL A 28 -5.78 -9.30 -2.22
N ARG A 29 -7.10 -9.49 -2.22
CA ARG A 29 -7.73 -10.76 -1.84
C ARG A 29 -7.27 -11.92 -2.71
N VAL A 30 -7.21 -11.73 -4.03
CA VAL A 30 -6.71 -12.75 -4.96
C VAL A 30 -5.25 -13.06 -4.66
N LEU A 31 -4.38 -12.06 -4.58
CA LEU A 31 -2.95 -12.24 -4.30
C LEU A 31 -2.71 -12.99 -2.99
N VAL A 32 -3.40 -12.60 -1.92
CA VAL A 32 -3.35 -13.27 -0.61
C VAL A 32 -3.81 -14.72 -0.73
N SER A 33 -4.92 -14.99 -1.44
CA SER A 33 -5.46 -16.35 -1.59
C SER A 33 -4.51 -17.30 -2.34
N THR A 34 -3.62 -16.77 -3.19
CA THR A 34 -2.63 -17.61 -3.88
C THR A 34 -1.57 -18.16 -2.92
N ASN A 35 -1.36 -17.48 -1.78
CA ASN A 35 -0.31 -17.75 -0.81
C ASN A 35 1.12 -17.76 -1.40
N ARG A 36 1.31 -17.27 -2.64
CA ARG A 36 2.62 -17.26 -3.33
C ARG A 36 3.46 -16.03 -3.02
N TYR A 37 2.82 -14.95 -2.58
CA TYR A 37 3.45 -13.66 -2.35
C TYR A 37 3.23 -13.17 -0.93
N ARG A 38 4.18 -12.39 -0.43
CA ARG A 38 3.94 -11.48 0.71
C ARG A 38 3.34 -10.20 0.16
N VAL A 39 2.11 -9.88 0.57
CA VAL A 39 1.37 -8.74 0.00
C VAL A 39 1.48 -7.51 0.89
N TRP A 40 1.97 -6.42 0.31
CA TRP A 40 2.01 -5.09 0.90
C TRP A 40 1.08 -4.16 0.13
N VAL A 41 0.50 -3.19 0.83
CA VAL A 41 -0.42 -2.22 0.23
C VAL A 41 -0.06 -0.83 0.71
N SER A 42 0.14 0.09 -0.21
CA SER A 42 0.33 1.51 0.06
C SER A 42 -0.58 2.30 -0.87
N ALA A 43 -1.61 2.93 -0.34
CA ALA A 43 -2.63 3.60 -1.15
C ALA A 43 -3.16 4.86 -0.45
N PRO A 44 -3.74 5.83 -1.19
CA PRO A 44 -4.30 7.03 -0.59
C PRO A 44 -5.49 6.70 0.32
N HIS A 45 -5.78 7.55 1.31
CA HIS A 45 -6.92 7.34 2.21
C HIS A 45 -8.29 7.37 1.51
N SER A 46 -8.45 8.27 0.55
CA SER A 46 -9.64 8.43 -0.28
C SER A 46 -9.26 9.13 -1.57
N GLU A 47 -10.09 9.02 -2.61
CA GLU A 47 -9.96 9.76 -3.87
C GLU A 47 -9.65 11.24 -3.58
N LYS A 48 -8.50 11.71 -4.03
CA LYS A 48 -8.06 13.11 -3.82
C LYS A 48 -8.57 14.06 -4.90
N SER A 49 -9.80 13.87 -5.36
CA SER A 49 -10.45 14.73 -6.35
C SER A 49 -10.90 16.09 -5.80
N ALA A 50 -10.78 16.35 -4.49
CA ALA A 50 -11.29 17.58 -3.87
C ALA A 50 -10.30 18.31 -2.91
N VAL A 51 -9.01 18.41 -3.24
CA VAL A 51 -8.07 19.28 -2.50
C VAL A 51 -7.58 20.47 -3.34
N SER A 52 -8.51 21.19 -3.98
CA SER A 52 -8.19 22.42 -4.70
C SER A 52 -8.39 23.71 -3.90
N HIS A 53 -8.86 23.66 -2.64
CA HIS A 53 -9.16 24.89 -1.88
C HIS A 53 -9.04 24.77 -0.34
N SER A 54 -8.22 23.86 0.17
CA SER A 54 -7.91 23.80 1.61
C SER A 54 -6.43 24.02 1.82
N ILE A 55 -6.11 25.24 2.26
CA ILE A 55 -4.81 25.66 2.74
C ILE A 55 -4.46 24.78 3.95
N THR A 56 -3.78 23.66 3.74
CA THR A 56 -3.16 22.89 4.83
C THR A 56 -1.67 23.18 4.81
N TRP A 57 -1.30 24.25 5.52
CA TRP A 57 0.08 24.69 5.75
C TRP A 57 0.75 23.81 6.83
N SER A 58 0.84 22.50 6.58
CA SER A 58 1.62 21.53 7.37
C SER A 58 1.85 20.30 6.48
N HIS A 59 3.01 20.24 5.82
CA HIS A 59 3.39 19.25 4.81
C HIS A 59 3.95 17.97 5.44
N ASP A 60 3.31 17.48 6.50
CA ASP A 60 3.67 16.19 7.09
C ASP A 60 2.87 15.11 6.37
N LEU A 61 3.55 14.31 5.55
CA LEU A 61 3.00 13.08 5.00
C LEU A 61 2.77 12.10 6.15
N THR A 62 1.51 11.70 6.35
CA THR A 62 1.15 10.70 7.37
C THR A 62 0.79 9.39 6.69
N ALA A 63 1.24 8.29 7.30
CA ALA A 63 0.84 6.94 6.92
C ALA A 63 0.20 6.26 8.13
N LYS A 64 -0.97 5.67 7.92
CA LYS A 64 -1.72 4.94 8.96
C LYS A 64 -1.85 3.49 8.55
N ARG A 65 -1.57 2.59 9.49
CA ARG A 65 -1.78 1.16 9.25
C ARG A 65 -3.28 0.87 9.11
N THR A 66 -3.65 0.15 8.06
CA THR A 66 -5.02 -0.29 7.78
C THR A 66 -5.08 -1.81 7.86
N GLN A 67 -6.23 -2.35 8.25
CA GLN A 67 -6.44 -3.78 8.29
C GLN A 67 -6.90 -4.29 6.93
N ILE A 68 -6.07 -5.10 6.28
CA ILE A 68 -6.46 -5.93 5.13
C ILE A 68 -6.05 -7.36 5.43
N THR A 69 -6.99 -8.29 5.35
CA THR A 69 -6.75 -9.69 5.72
C THR A 69 -5.64 -10.29 4.87
N GLY A 70 -4.58 -10.76 5.53
CA GLY A 70 -3.42 -11.40 4.89
C GLY A 70 -2.44 -10.46 4.20
N ALA A 71 -2.59 -9.14 4.35
CA ALA A 71 -1.68 -8.14 3.80
C ALA A 71 -1.22 -7.12 4.85
N THR A 72 -0.02 -6.55 4.68
CA THR A 72 0.41 -5.38 5.45
C THR A 72 0.03 -4.12 4.68
N ALA A 73 -0.89 -3.33 5.22
CA ALA A 73 -1.46 -2.20 4.49
C ALA A 73 -1.27 -0.88 5.22
N PHE A 74 -0.96 0.17 4.45
CA PHE A 74 -0.85 1.55 4.90
C PHE A 74 -1.66 2.48 4.01
N SER A 75 -2.49 3.29 4.65
CA SER A 75 -3.20 4.41 4.06
C SER A 75 -2.35 5.66 4.19
N VAL A 76 -2.08 6.35 3.09
CA VAL A 76 -1.20 7.52 3.04
C VAL A 76 -2.03 8.79 2.80
N SER A 77 -1.74 9.87 3.53
CA SER A 77 -2.41 11.17 3.37
C SER A 77 -1.89 11.99 2.18
N GLY A 78 -1.00 11.43 1.37
CA GLY A 78 -0.33 12.00 0.20
C GLY A 78 -1.01 11.66 -1.14
N THR A 79 -0.34 12.00 -2.24
CA THR A 79 -0.72 11.64 -3.61
C THR A 79 -0.34 10.18 -3.92
N PRO A 80 -0.81 9.58 -5.02
CA PRO A 80 -0.39 8.23 -5.43
C PRO A 80 1.15 8.10 -5.60
N ALA A 81 1.81 9.17 -6.05
CA ALA A 81 3.27 9.24 -6.12
C ALA A 81 3.92 9.15 -4.72
N ASP A 82 3.36 9.84 -3.73
CA ASP A 82 3.83 9.76 -2.33
C ASP A 82 3.61 8.35 -1.76
N CYS A 83 2.48 7.71 -2.08
CA CYS A 83 2.18 6.33 -1.65
C CYS A 83 3.26 5.35 -2.12
N THR A 84 3.65 5.47 -3.40
CA THR A 84 4.67 4.64 -4.02
C THR A 84 6.05 4.95 -3.45
N SER A 85 6.40 6.24 -3.33
CA SER A 85 7.68 6.67 -2.77
C SER A 85 7.87 6.17 -1.34
N LEU A 86 6.86 6.35 -0.48
CA LEU A 86 6.89 5.86 0.90
C LEU A 86 6.96 4.34 0.98
N GLY A 87 6.26 3.65 0.07
CA GLY A 87 6.28 2.19 -0.02
C GLY A 87 7.64 1.61 -0.41
N ILE A 88 8.39 2.26 -1.30
CA ILE A 88 9.71 1.79 -1.74
C ILE A 88 10.83 2.26 -0.80
N SER A 89 10.67 3.42 -0.15
CA SER A 89 11.70 4.05 0.71
C SER A 89 12.08 3.32 2.00
N LYS A 90 11.51 2.13 2.26
CA LYS A 90 11.61 1.38 3.54
C LYS A 90 11.03 2.10 4.75
N ALA A 91 10.34 3.23 4.55
CA ALA A 91 9.67 3.97 5.62
C ALA A 91 8.43 3.22 6.14
N LEU A 92 7.70 2.53 5.25
CA LEU A 92 6.48 1.79 5.60
C LEU A 92 6.72 0.29 5.78
N PHE A 93 7.70 -0.26 5.07
CA PHE A 93 7.96 -1.69 5.00
C PHE A 93 9.43 -2.01 5.27
N PRO A 94 9.75 -3.21 5.79
CA PRO A 94 11.11 -3.55 6.24
C PRO A 94 12.14 -3.69 5.10
N SER A 95 11.70 -3.86 3.85
CA SER A 95 12.57 -3.98 2.67
C SER A 95 11.92 -3.32 1.46
N GLU A 96 12.65 -3.28 0.34
CA GLU A 96 12.04 -2.95 -0.95
C GLU A 96 11.20 -4.13 -1.45
N PRO A 97 10.08 -3.88 -2.16
CA PRO A 97 9.32 -4.94 -2.80
C PRO A 97 10.04 -5.47 -4.04
N ASP A 98 9.82 -6.75 -4.36
CA ASP A 98 10.34 -7.35 -5.60
C ASP A 98 9.53 -6.90 -6.83
N LEU A 99 8.25 -6.58 -6.62
CA LEU A 99 7.30 -6.15 -7.64
C LEU A 99 6.39 -5.04 -7.11
N VAL A 100 6.05 -4.08 -7.97
CA VAL A 100 5.05 -3.04 -7.69
C VAL A 100 3.93 -3.15 -8.73
N ASP A 101 2.69 -3.23 -8.26
CA ASP A 101 1.47 -3.27 -9.06
C ASP A 101 0.62 -2.01 -8.78
N PHE A 102 0.13 -1.38 -9.85
CA PHE A 102 -0.42 -0.01 -9.85
C PHE A 102 -1.86 0.03 -10.33
#